data_AF-A0A353LW78-F1
#
_entry.id   AF-A0A353LW78-F1
#
_cell.length_a   1.000
_cell.length_b   1.000
_cell.length_c   1.000
_cell.angle_alpha   90.00
_cell.angle_beta   90.00
_cell.angle_gamma   90.00
#
_symmetry.space_group_name_H-M   'P 1'
#
loop_
_entity.id
_entity.type
_entity.pdbx_description
1 polymer ?
#
loop_
_entity_poly.entity_id
_entity_poly.type
_entity_poly.pdbx_seq_one_letter_code
_entity_poly.pdbx_strand_id
1 'polypeptide(L)'
;PLLSSWARGGSSRLKAREAILIVTLGWTLTSFFGSLPFVFSGSIPSLVDAFFETVSGLTTTGATVIPDIEVLPRGLLLWRSFTHWLGGMGILVMTLAILPTLGVGGVRIFKAESTGPAPNKFTPRI
;
A
#
# COMPACT_ATOMS: atom_id res chain seq x y z
N PRO A 1 21.74 -31.67 13.07
CA PRO A 1 20.74 -31.55 14.16
C PRO A 1 20.71 -30.20 14.93
N LEU A 2 21.63 -29.25 14.68
CA LEU A 2 21.74 -28.00 15.47
C LEU A 2 21.37 -26.70 14.72
N LEU A 3 20.89 -26.77 13.46
CA LEU A 3 20.57 -25.59 12.64
C LEU A 3 19.08 -25.37 12.36
N SER A 4 18.19 -26.29 12.79
CA SER A 4 16.74 -26.17 12.55
C SER A 4 15.98 -25.44 13.67
N SER A 5 16.65 -24.99 14.73
CA SER A 5 16.02 -24.34 15.88
C SER A 5 15.75 -22.85 15.70
N TRP A 6 16.35 -22.20 14.70
CA TRP A 6 16.16 -20.77 14.43
C TRP A 6 14.89 -20.44 13.62
N ALA A 7 14.25 -21.45 13.02
CA ALA A 7 13.04 -21.28 12.19
C ALA A 7 11.72 -21.41 12.96
N ARG A 8 11.73 -21.33 14.29
CA ARG A 8 10.51 -21.42 15.13
C ARG A 8 10.28 -20.15 15.92
N GLY A 9 10.17 -19.02 15.23
CA GLY A 9 9.42 -17.89 15.75
C GLY A 9 7.95 -18.30 15.80
N GLY A 10 7.38 -18.43 17.00
CA GLY A 10 6.03 -18.96 17.22
C GLY A 10 4.99 -18.28 16.36
N SER A 11 4.05 -19.06 15.84
CA SER A 11 2.86 -18.60 15.13
C SER A 11 1.94 -17.84 16.09
N SER A 12 2.35 -16.65 16.49
CA SER A 12 1.50 -15.68 17.18
C SER A 12 0.48 -15.24 16.14
N ARG A 13 -0.77 -15.70 16.28
CA ARG A 13 -1.86 -15.26 15.41
C ARG A 13 -2.01 -13.75 15.62
N LEU A 14 -1.51 -12.95 14.67
CA LEU A 14 -1.64 -11.50 14.67
C LEU A 14 -3.12 -11.14 14.85
N LYS A 15 -3.43 -10.40 15.91
CA LYS A 15 -4.79 -9.93 16.14
C LYS A 15 -5.10 -8.82 15.13
N ALA A 16 -6.35 -8.69 14.71
CA ALA A 16 -6.77 -7.65 13.76
C ALA A 16 -6.34 -6.23 14.20
N ARG A 17 -6.41 -5.94 15.52
CA ARG A 17 -5.94 -4.67 16.10
C ARG A 17 -4.44 -4.43 15.87
N GLU A 18 -3.62 -5.46 16.03
CA GLU A 18 -2.17 -5.36 15.84
C GLU A 18 -1.85 -5.17 14.35
N ALA A 19 -2.54 -5.87 13.46
CA ALA A 19 -2.40 -5.69 12.02
C ALA A 19 -2.77 -4.26 11.57
N ILE A 20 -3.89 -3.71 12.06
CA ILE A 20 -4.30 -2.33 11.77
C ILE A 20 -3.23 -1.34 12.24
N LEU A 21 -2.72 -1.50 13.46
CA LEU A 21 -1.66 -0.63 14.00
C LEU A 21 -0.36 -0.71 13.19
N ILE A 22 0.06 -1.91 12.77
CA ILE A 22 1.26 -2.10 11.97
C ILE A 22 1.11 -1.40 10.61
N VAL A 23 -0.04 -1.55 9.97
CA VAL A 23 -0.31 -0.93 8.67
C VAL A 23 -0.31 0.59 8.80
N THR A 24 -1.09 1.15 9.74
CA THR A 24 -1.17 2.61 9.91
C THR A 24 0.19 3.21 10.25
N LEU A 25 0.91 2.63 11.22
CA LEU A 25 2.25 3.10 11.57
C LEU A 25 3.25 2.92 10.42
N GLY A 26 3.17 1.83 9.67
CA GLY A 26 4.01 1.59 8.50
C GLY A 26 3.87 2.70 7.45
N TRP A 27 2.64 3.05 7.10
CA TRP A 27 2.37 4.14 6.16
C TRP A 27 2.79 5.51 6.75
N THR A 28 2.47 5.79 8.02
CA THR A 28 2.84 7.06 8.67
C THR A 28 4.36 7.25 8.74
N LEU A 29 5.10 6.23 9.17
CA LEU A 29 6.56 6.30 9.26
C LEU A 29 7.20 6.42 7.88
N THR A 30 6.73 5.66 6.89
CA THR A 30 7.23 5.76 5.52
C THR A 30 7.01 7.15 4.95
N SER A 31 5.84 7.77 5.18
CA SER A 31 5.57 9.15 4.79
C SER A 31 6.44 10.16 5.55
N PHE A 32 6.73 9.93 6.83
CA PHE A 32 7.60 10.79 7.62
C PHE A 32 9.05 10.75 7.12
N PHE A 33 9.61 9.56 6.87
CA PHE A 33 10.96 9.46 6.31
C PHE A 33 11.00 9.94 4.86
N GLY A 34 9.93 9.73 4.11
CA GLY A 34 9.84 10.17 2.73
C GLY A 34 9.75 11.69 2.54
N SER A 35 9.38 12.43 3.60
CA SER A 35 9.33 13.89 3.58
C SER A 35 10.67 14.56 3.84
N LEU A 36 11.62 13.86 4.47
CA LEU A 36 12.93 14.38 4.83
C LEU A 36 13.71 14.97 3.64
N PRO A 37 13.73 14.35 2.44
CA PRO A 37 14.43 14.93 1.29
C PRO A 37 13.92 16.32 0.90
N PHE A 38 12.62 16.59 1.04
CA PHE A 38 12.03 17.91 0.75
C PHE A 38 12.40 18.98 1.79
N VAL A 39 12.51 18.57 3.05
CA VAL A 39 12.87 19.44 4.16
C VAL A 39 14.36 19.77 4.12
N PHE A 40 15.21 18.76 3.94
CA PHE A 40 16.67 18.94 3.89
C PHE A 40 17.14 19.65 2.62
N SER A 41 16.41 19.53 1.51
CA SER A 41 16.70 20.31 0.30
C SER A 41 16.32 21.80 0.42
N GLY A 42 15.57 22.17 1.46
CA GLY A 42 15.00 23.51 1.63
C GLY A 42 13.90 23.86 0.61
N SER A 43 13.47 22.91 -0.22
CA SER A 43 12.46 23.15 -1.26
C SER A 43 11.05 23.20 -0.68
N ILE A 44 10.81 22.50 0.43
CA ILE A 44 9.59 22.63 1.24
C ILE A 44 10.02 22.82 2.71
N PRO A 45 10.14 24.07 3.19
CA PRO A 45 10.67 24.34 4.53
C PRO A 45 9.71 23.92 5.65
N SER A 46 8.41 23.86 5.38
CA SER A 46 7.39 23.37 6.33
C SER A 46 7.35 21.85 6.34
N LEU A 47 7.63 21.25 7.50
CA LEU A 47 7.54 19.80 7.68
C LEU A 47 6.13 19.27 7.39
N VAL A 48 5.09 20.05 7.72
CA VAL A 48 3.69 19.67 7.50
C VAL A 48 3.39 19.59 6.00
N ASP A 49 3.88 20.56 5.23
CA ASP A 49 3.69 20.62 3.77
C ASP A 49 4.48 19.51 3.08
N ALA A 50 5.72 19.26 3.53
CA ALA A 50 6.55 18.17 3.03
C ALA A 50 5.93 16.79 3.34
N PHE A 51 5.35 16.65 4.54
CA PHE A 51 4.63 15.44 4.93
C PHE A 51 3.37 15.26 4.08
N PHE A 52 2.58 16.31 3.87
CA PHE A 52 1.40 16.26 3.00
C PHE A 52 1.76 15.84 1.57
N GLU A 53 2.81 16.44 1.00
CA GLU A 53 3.30 16.13 -0.33
C GLU A 53 3.71 14.65 -0.45
N THR A 54 4.41 14.14 0.57
CA THR A 54 4.86 12.75 0.60
C THR A 54 3.71 11.76 0.78
N VAL A 55 2.77 12.06 1.69
CA VAL A 55 1.57 11.24 1.90
C VAL A 55 0.78 11.17 0.60
N SER A 56 0.51 12.32 -0.02
CA SER A 56 -0.21 12.41 -1.29
C SER A 56 0.44 11.57 -2.40
N GLY A 57 1.77 11.58 -2.49
CA GLY A 57 2.50 10.73 -3.44
C GLY A 57 2.41 9.25 -3.10
N LEU A 58 2.69 8.85 -1.86
CA LEU A 58 2.65 7.45 -1.43
C LEU A 58 1.24 6.84 -1.47
N THR A 59 0.19 7.62 -1.30
CA THR A 59 -1.19 7.14 -1.46
C THR A 59 -1.68 7.26 -2.90
N THR A 60 -0.85 7.72 -3.83
CA THR A 60 -1.19 7.99 -5.23
C THR A 60 -2.37 8.95 -5.39
N THR A 61 -2.55 9.87 -4.44
CA THR A 61 -3.60 10.90 -4.47
C THR A 61 -3.26 12.02 -5.46
N GLY A 62 -1.98 12.39 -5.57
CA GLY A 62 -1.51 13.37 -6.56
C GLY A 62 -1.91 14.83 -6.26
N ALA A 63 -2.34 15.15 -5.05
CA ALA A 63 -2.48 16.52 -4.57
C ALA A 63 -1.11 17.15 -4.26
N THR A 64 -0.94 18.44 -4.56
CA THR A 64 0.33 19.17 -4.37
C THR A 64 0.10 20.44 -3.57
N VAL A 65 1.02 20.74 -2.66
CA VAL A 65 1.10 22.04 -1.96
C VAL A 65 2.07 23.00 -2.65
N ILE A 66 2.89 22.47 -3.56
CA ILE A 66 3.86 23.24 -4.33
C ILE A 66 3.13 23.91 -5.52
N PRO A 67 3.15 25.25 -5.63
CA PRO A 67 2.45 25.97 -6.69
C PRO A 67 3.06 25.75 -8.08
N ASP A 68 4.39 25.76 -8.14
CA ASP A 68 5.15 25.50 -9.37
C ASP A 68 6.15 24.36 -9.12
N ILE A 69 5.83 23.21 -9.70
CA ILE A 69 6.58 21.97 -9.51
C ILE A 69 7.87 21.99 -10.34
N GLU A 70 7.88 22.68 -11.49
CA GLU A 70 9.00 22.65 -12.44
C GLU A 70 10.25 23.36 -11.91
N VAL A 71 10.07 24.24 -10.92
CA VAL A 71 11.15 24.95 -10.22
C VAL A 71 11.95 24.03 -9.29
N LEU A 72 11.42 22.85 -8.94
CA LEU A 72 12.12 21.92 -8.06
C LEU A 72 13.38 21.35 -8.74
N PRO A 73 14.46 21.12 -7.97
CA PRO A 73 15.62 20.37 -8.44
C PRO A 73 15.20 19.02 -9.05
N ARG A 74 15.83 18.64 -10.17
CA ARG A 74 15.53 17.38 -10.88
C ARG A 74 15.58 16.13 -9.98
N GLY A 75 16.43 16.12 -8.97
CA GLY A 75 16.49 15.04 -7.97
C GLY A 75 15.21 14.93 -7.13
N LEU A 76 14.58 16.05 -6.78
CA LEU A 76 13.31 16.04 -6.04
C LEU A 76 12.13 15.73 -6.95
N LEU A 77 12.17 16.14 -8.21
CA LEU A 77 11.19 15.69 -9.21
C LEU A 77 11.20 14.17 -9.34
N LEU A 78 12.39 13.58 -9.45
CA LEU A 78 12.56 12.13 -9.45
C LEU A 78 12.04 11.51 -8.14
N TRP A 79 12.35 12.12 -6.99
CA TRP A 79 11.86 11.66 -5.70
C TRP A 79 10.32 11.65 -5.62
N ARG A 80 9.66 12.72 -6.11
CA ARG A 80 8.19 12.79 -6.20
C ARG A 80 7.62 11.69 -7.09
N SER A 81 8.20 11.44 -8.26
CA SER A 81 7.76 10.35 -9.12
C SER A 81 8.01 8.98 -8.47
N PHE A 82 9.10 8.85 -7.72
CA PHE A 82 9.43 7.63 -7.00
C PHE A 82 8.46 7.34 -5.85
N THR A 83 8.01 8.34 -5.10
CA THR A 83 6.99 8.13 -4.04
C THR A 83 5.65 7.69 -4.63
N HIS A 84 5.24 8.26 -5.78
CA HIS A 84 4.05 7.80 -6.51
C HIS A 84 4.19 6.37 -7.01
N TRP A 85 5.36 6.01 -7.53
CA TRP A 85 5.63 4.65 -7.99
C TRP A 85 5.61 3.64 -6.83
N LEU A 86 6.25 3.96 -5.72
CA LEU A 86 6.21 3.14 -4.49
C LEU A 86 4.78 2.98 -3.97
N GLY A 87 4.00 4.06 -3.97
CA GLY A 87 2.60 4.04 -3.59
C GLY A 87 1.75 3.12 -4.46
N GLY A 88 1.91 3.24 -5.78
CA GLY A 88 1.25 2.40 -6.77
C GLY A 88 1.58 0.93 -6.59
N MET A 89 2.85 0.60 -6.35
CA MET A 89 3.26 -0.77 -6.06
C MET A 89 2.68 -1.28 -4.73
N GLY A 90 2.63 -0.43 -3.70
CA GLY A 90 2.06 -0.77 -2.39
C GLY A 90 0.57 -1.13 -2.45
N ILE A 91 -0.24 -0.33 -3.15
CA ILE A 91 -1.68 -0.62 -3.31
C ILE A 91 -1.91 -1.87 -4.17
N LEU A 92 -1.09 -2.11 -5.19
CA LEU A 92 -1.16 -3.34 -5.99
C LEU A 92 -0.89 -4.58 -5.15
N VAL A 93 0.15 -4.56 -4.32
CA VAL A 93 0.47 -5.69 -3.42
C VAL A 93 -0.65 -5.93 -2.41
N MET A 94 -1.20 -4.89 -1.79
CA MET A 94 -2.37 -5.04 -0.90
C MET A 94 -3.57 -5.64 -1.65
N THR A 95 -3.87 -5.12 -2.85
CA THR A 95 -5.01 -5.58 -3.64
C THR A 95 -4.86 -7.06 -3.98
N LEU A 96 -3.68 -7.48 -4.44
CA LEU A 96 -3.39 -8.89 -4.76
C LEU A 96 -3.36 -9.78 -3.51
N ALA A 97 -2.99 -9.26 -2.34
CA ALA A 97 -3.04 -10.00 -1.08
C ALA A 97 -4.48 -10.20 -0.57
N ILE A 98 -5.36 -9.22 -0.79
CA ILE A 98 -6.76 -9.27 -0.35
C ILE A 98 -7.64 -10.03 -1.34
N LEU A 99 -7.39 -9.92 -2.65
CA LEU A 99 -8.22 -10.51 -3.71
C LEU A 99 -8.54 -12.01 -3.50
N PRO A 100 -7.60 -12.90 -3.10
CA PRO A 100 -7.88 -14.30 -2.80
C PRO A 100 -8.87 -14.48 -1.65
N THR A 101 -8.86 -13.60 -0.65
CA THR A 101 -9.75 -13.67 0.52
C THR A 101 -11.19 -13.28 0.18
N LEU A 102 -11.39 -12.46 -0.86
CA LEU A 102 -12.70 -12.15 -1.43
C LEU A 102 -13.23 -13.29 -2.32
N GLY A 103 -12.36 -14.22 -2.73
CA GLY A 103 -12.60 -15.40 -3.55
C GLY A 103 -13.32 -16.56 -2.86
N VAL A 104 -14.47 -16.26 -2.23
CA VAL A 104 -15.65 -17.11 -1.95
C VAL A 104 -16.89 -16.20 -1.87
N GLY A 105 -16.71 -14.91 -1.53
CA GLY A 105 -17.75 -13.87 -1.49
C GLY A 105 -18.16 -13.32 -2.86
N GLY A 106 -17.23 -13.11 -3.80
CA GLY A 106 -17.55 -12.60 -5.15
C GLY A 106 -18.45 -13.55 -5.97
N VAL A 107 -18.23 -14.86 -5.83
CA VAL A 107 -19.10 -15.90 -6.42
C VAL A 107 -20.49 -15.91 -5.75
N ARG A 108 -20.58 -15.55 -4.47
CA ARG A 108 -21.88 -15.44 -3.75
C ARG A 108 -22.66 -14.20 -4.16
N ILE A 109 -22.01 -13.06 -4.42
CA ILE A 109 -22.66 -11.86 -4.97
C ILE A 109 -23.14 -12.14 -6.40
N PHE A 110 -22.30 -12.74 -7.24
CA PHE A 110 -22.71 -13.17 -8.59
C PHE A 110 -23.91 -14.14 -8.55
N LYS A 111 -23.92 -15.09 -7.60
CA LYS A 111 -25.05 -16.01 -7.38
C LYS A 111 -26.30 -15.34 -6.79
N ALA A 112 -26.13 -14.24 -6.05
CA ALA A 112 -27.23 -13.47 -5.47
C ALA A 112 -27.85 -12.48 -6.47
N GLU A 113 -27.07 -12.00 -7.44
CA GLU A 113 -27.51 -11.09 -8.52
C GLU A 113 -28.02 -11.85 -9.75
N SER A 114 -27.66 -13.14 -9.92
CA SER A 114 -28.17 -13.98 -11.00
C SER A 114 -29.49 -14.67 -10.63
N THR A 115 -30.62 -14.18 -11.15
CA THR A 115 -31.92 -14.90 -11.15
C THR A 115 -31.95 -15.93 -12.28
N GLY A 116 -31.29 -17.07 -12.06
CA GLY A 116 -31.26 -18.19 -13.01
C GLY A 116 -30.50 -19.40 -12.45
N PRO A 117 -30.63 -20.61 -13.05
CA PRO A 117 -30.09 -21.85 -12.49
C PRO A 117 -28.59 -21.73 -12.21
N ALA A 118 -28.16 -22.08 -11.00
CA ALA A 118 -26.76 -21.99 -10.60
C ALA A 118 -25.89 -22.78 -11.59
N PRO A 119 -24.81 -22.20 -12.15
CA PRO A 119 -23.92 -22.94 -13.03
C PRO A 119 -23.28 -24.05 -12.20
N ASN A 120 -23.57 -25.30 -12.58
CA ASN A 120 -22.94 -26.46 -11.99
C ASN A 120 -21.42 -26.35 -12.15
N LYS A 121 -20.71 -26.67 -11.07
CA LYS A 121 -19.26 -26.73 -11.01
C LYS A 121 -18.76 -27.72 -12.06
N PHE A 122 -18.26 -27.22 -13.19
CA PHE A 122 -17.47 -28.04 -14.10
C PHE A 122 -16.16 -28.38 -13.38
N THR A 123 -16.12 -29.53 -12.75
CA THR A 123 -14.86 -30.21 -12.44
C THR A 123 -14.47 -30.99 -13.69
N PRO A 124 -13.42 -30.59 -14.44
CA PRO A 124 -12.80 -31.51 -15.37
C PRO A 124 -12.13 -32.59 -14.52
N ARG A 125 -12.55 -33.84 -14.73
CA ARG A 125 -11.69 -34.97 -14.42
C ARG A 125 -10.90 -35.26 -15.69
N ILE A 126 -9.58 -35.33 -15.49
CA ILE A 126 -8.49 -35.63 -16.44
C ILE A 126 -8.03 -34.41 -17.25
#